data_AF-A0A2X3EH47-F1
#
_entry.id   AF-A0A2X3EH47-F1
#
_cell.length_a   1.000
_cell.length_b   1.000
_cell.length_c   1.000
_cell.angle_alpha   90.00
_cell.angle_beta   90.00
_cell.angle_gamma   90.00
#
_symmetry.space_group_name_H-M   'P 1'
#
loop_
_entity.id
_entity.type
_entity.pdbx_description
1 polymer ?
#
loop_
_entity_poly.entity_id
_entity_poly.type
_entity_poly.pdbx_seq_one_letter_code
_entity_poly.pdbx_strand_id
1 'polypeptide(L)'
;MATGRVFKLTPERQLYIVLKENSFGASGLAVHKDGRIFIASVGDMQRGSVRAIEPNGTREQMIVAPDTGFLVNDLVFDNQGGFYFTDSRGNSADPQGGVFYVSPNVGSISCHPAWTRGRERHSD
;
A
#
# COMPACT_ATOMS: atom_id res chain seq x y z
N MET A 1 -4.13 11.28 -17.19
CA MET A 1 -4.22 10.50 -15.93
C MET A 1 -2.85 9.88 -15.67
N ALA A 2 -2.48 9.65 -14.41
CA ALA A 2 -1.21 9.00 -14.08
C ALA A 2 -1.23 7.54 -14.57
N THR A 3 -0.17 7.10 -15.25
CA THR A 3 -0.11 5.78 -15.93
C THR A 3 0.18 4.59 -14.98
N GLY A 4 0.43 4.83 -13.69
CA GLY A 4 0.80 3.78 -12.73
C GLY A 4 2.19 3.16 -12.92
N ARG A 5 3.05 3.76 -13.76
CA ARG A 5 4.44 3.29 -13.97
C ARG A 5 5.29 3.55 -12.73
N VAL A 6 6.20 2.63 -12.44
CA VAL A 6 7.26 2.78 -11.43
C VAL A 6 8.60 2.80 -12.12
N PHE A 7 9.40 3.81 -11.78
CA PHE A 7 10.73 4.01 -12.35
C PHE A 7 11.82 3.80 -11.31
N LYS A 8 12.96 3.28 -11.75
CA LYS A 8 14.20 3.22 -10.98
C LYS A 8 15.20 4.18 -11.60
N LEU A 9 15.73 5.10 -10.80
CA LEU A 9 16.80 6.01 -11.18
C LEU A 9 18.12 5.54 -10.56
N THR A 10 19.19 5.43 -11.36
CA THR A 10 20.54 5.12 -10.84
C THR A 10 21.31 6.37 -10.46
N PRO A 11 22.39 6.26 -9.66
CA PRO A 11 23.28 7.40 -9.35
C PRO A 11 23.85 8.09 -10.61
N GLU A 12 24.02 7.35 -11.70
CA GLU A 12 24.48 7.83 -13.02
C GLU A 12 23.36 8.47 -13.84
N ARG A 13 22.22 8.77 -13.20
CA ARG A 13 21.04 9.42 -13.79
C ARG A 13 20.39 8.62 -14.93
N GLN A 14 20.50 7.30 -14.88
CA GLN A 14 19.83 6.41 -15.83
C GLN A 14 18.46 5.98 -15.29
N LEU A 15 17.42 6.12 -16.11
CA LEU A 15 16.04 5.80 -15.73
C LEU A 15 15.60 4.47 -16.38
N TYR A 16 15.07 3.57 -15.56
CA TYR A 16 14.54 2.28 -15.98
C TYR A 16 13.09 2.12 -15.55
N ILE A 17 12.28 1.44 -16.36
CA ILE A 17 10.92 1.07 -15.99
C ILE A 17 10.97 -0.25 -15.22
N VAL A 18 10.51 -0.24 -13.97
CA VAL A 18 10.36 -1.46 -13.14
C VAL A 18 8.95 -2.01 -13.32
N LEU A 19 7.94 -1.14 -13.15
CA LEU A 19 6.54 -1.48 -13.43
C LEU A 19 6.06 -0.69 -14.64
N LYS A 20 5.55 -1.42 -15.64
CA LYS A 20 4.95 -0.83 -16.85
C LYS A 20 3.59 -0.17 -16.53
N GLU A 21 3.08 0.56 -17.50
CA GLU A 21 1.74 1.13 -17.40
C GLU A 21 0.71 0.04 -17.13
N ASN A 22 -0.23 0.33 -16.24
CA ASN A 22 -1.20 -0.64 -15.72
C ASN A 22 -2.47 0.06 -15.23
N SER A 23 -3.53 -0.73 -15.05
CA SER A 23 -4.85 -0.24 -14.62
C SER A 23 -5.01 -0.12 -13.11
N PHE A 24 -4.07 -0.62 -12.30
CA PHE A 24 -4.12 -0.52 -10.84
C PHE A 24 -3.56 0.81 -10.33
N GLY A 25 -2.75 1.50 -11.13
CA GLY A 25 -2.03 2.69 -10.67
C GLY A 25 -0.83 2.34 -9.77
N ALA A 26 -0.26 3.37 -9.16
CA ALA A 26 0.83 3.27 -8.19
C ALA A 26 0.79 4.54 -7.32
N SER A 27 0.11 4.47 -6.18
CA SER A 27 -0.16 5.61 -5.30
C SER A 27 0.97 5.87 -4.31
N GLY A 28 1.56 4.79 -3.79
CA GLY A 28 2.66 4.80 -2.84
C GLY A 28 3.56 3.59 -3.06
N LEU A 29 4.77 3.62 -2.49
CA LEU A 29 5.69 2.50 -2.56
C LEU A 29 6.64 2.47 -1.36
N ALA A 30 7.14 1.29 -1.02
CA ALA A 30 8.30 1.12 -0.15
C ALA A 30 9.16 -0.06 -0.61
N VAL A 31 10.43 -0.02 -0.25
CA VAL A 31 11.38 -1.11 -0.54
C VAL A 31 11.52 -1.97 0.71
N HIS A 32 11.25 -3.26 0.57
CA HIS A 32 11.40 -4.22 1.66
C HIS A 32 12.88 -4.60 1.85
N LYS A 33 13.23 -5.11 3.04
CA LYS A 33 14.61 -5.55 3.36
C LYS A 33 15.11 -6.72 2.50
N ASP A 34 14.21 -7.46 1.85
CA ASP A 34 14.57 -8.50 0.87
C ASP A 34 14.85 -7.96 -0.53
N GLY A 35 14.71 -6.64 -0.74
CA GLY A 35 14.98 -5.95 -1.99
C GLY A 35 13.77 -5.81 -2.92
N ARG A 36 12.63 -6.46 -2.64
CA ARG A 36 11.41 -6.28 -3.45
C ARG A 36 10.81 -4.89 -3.21
N ILE A 37 10.20 -4.34 -4.25
CA ILE A 37 9.48 -3.07 -4.21
C ILE A 37 8.01 -3.38 -4.05
N PHE A 38 7.40 -2.87 -2.98
CA PHE A 38 5.97 -3.00 -2.73
C PHE A 38 5.27 -1.71 -3.13
N ILE A 39 4.17 -1.86 -3.87
CA ILE A 39 3.46 -0.78 -4.54
C ILE A 39 2.03 -0.78 -4.03
N ALA A 40 1.65 0.30 -3.36
CA ALA A 40 0.27 0.63 -3.01
C ALA A 40 -0.46 1.16 -4.24
N SER A 41 -1.74 0.82 -4.37
CA SER A 41 -2.56 1.19 -5.51
C SER A 41 -3.97 1.47 -5.03
N VAL A 42 -4.52 2.65 -5.34
CA VAL A 42 -5.96 2.94 -5.15
C VAL A 42 -6.81 2.39 -6.31
N GLY A 43 -6.16 1.89 -7.37
CA GLY A 43 -6.86 1.37 -8.55
C GLY A 43 -7.58 2.46 -9.32
N ASP A 44 -8.80 2.14 -9.69
CA ASP A 44 -9.84 3.01 -10.23
C ASP A 44 -10.70 3.66 -9.12
N MET A 45 -10.12 3.88 -7.94
CA MET A 45 -10.83 4.31 -6.72
C MET A 45 -11.88 3.30 -6.24
N GLN A 46 -11.80 2.04 -6.68
CA GLN A 46 -12.66 0.94 -6.21
C GLN A 46 -11.86 -0.33 -5.88
N ARG A 47 -10.75 -0.56 -6.59
CA ARG A 47 -10.00 -1.82 -6.55
C ARG A 47 -8.56 -1.60 -6.07
N GLY A 48 -8.41 -1.17 -4.82
CA GLY A 48 -7.11 -0.94 -4.24
C GLY A 48 -6.35 -2.23 -3.92
N SER A 49 -5.03 -2.21 -4.07
CA SER A 49 -4.19 -3.41 -3.91
C SER A 49 -2.78 -3.07 -3.41
N VAL A 50 -2.07 -4.11 -2.99
CA VAL A 50 -0.62 -4.07 -2.76
C VAL A 50 0.04 -5.15 -3.61
N ARG A 51 1.04 -4.76 -4.39
CA ARG A 51 1.81 -5.66 -5.27
C ARG A 51 3.29 -5.58 -4.91
N ALA A 52 3.98 -6.71 -4.89
CA ALA A 52 5.43 -6.78 -4.74
C ALA A 52 6.07 -7.12 -6.09
N ILE A 53 7.17 -6.47 -6.44
CA ILE A 53 7.91 -6.72 -7.68
C ILE A 53 9.42 -6.69 -7.43
N GLU A 54 10.19 -7.49 -8.17
CA GLU A 54 11.65 -7.43 -8.12
C GLU A 54 12.17 -6.12 -8.74
N PRO A 55 13.33 -5.59 -8.32
CA PRO A 55 13.90 -4.35 -8.87
C PRO A 55 14.22 -4.38 -10.36
N ASN A 56 14.27 -5.57 -10.97
CA ASN A 56 14.46 -5.76 -12.40
C ASN A 56 13.12 -5.84 -13.18
N GLY A 57 11.99 -5.63 -12.51
CA GLY A 57 10.64 -5.66 -13.10
C GLY A 57 10.07 -7.07 -13.31
N THR A 58 10.63 -8.09 -12.66
CA THR A 58 10.14 -9.48 -12.76
C THR A 58 9.41 -9.92 -11.48
N ARG A 59 8.76 -11.09 -11.55
CA ARG A 59 8.10 -11.76 -10.41
C ARG A 59 7.13 -10.85 -9.63
N GLU A 60 6.29 -10.13 -10.37
CA GLU A 60 5.18 -9.39 -9.75
C GLU A 60 4.26 -10.36 -9.00
N GLN A 61 3.94 -10.04 -7.75
CA GLN A 61 3.11 -10.83 -6.85
C GLN A 61 2.04 -9.95 -6.22
N MET A 62 0.79 -10.41 -6.24
CA MET A 62 -0.30 -9.78 -5.49
C MET A 62 -0.20 -10.14 -4.01
N ILE A 63 -0.13 -9.13 -3.14
CA ILE A 63 -0.04 -9.30 -1.68
C ILE A 63 -1.37 -8.97 -0.99
N VAL A 64 -2.00 -7.85 -1.40
CA VAL A 64 -3.37 -7.48 -1.01
C VAL A 64 -4.19 -7.41 -2.28
N ALA A 65 -5.22 -8.26 -2.37
CA ALA A 65 -6.03 -8.42 -3.58
C ALA A 65 -7.01 -7.24 -3.79
N PRO A 66 -7.33 -6.90 -5.05
CA PRO A 66 -8.20 -5.78 -5.40
C PRO A 66 -9.66 -5.93 -4.95
N ASP A 67 -10.10 -7.14 -4.64
CA ASP A 67 -11.45 -7.48 -4.18
C ASP A 67 -11.62 -7.39 -2.66
N THR A 68 -10.56 -7.03 -1.92
CA THR A 68 -10.62 -6.75 -0.47
C THR A 68 -11.46 -5.51 -0.13
N GLY A 69 -11.72 -4.66 -1.12
CA GLY A 69 -12.49 -3.44 -0.98
C GLY A 69 -11.73 -2.28 -0.34
N PHE A 70 -10.43 -2.41 -0.08
CA PHE A 70 -9.57 -1.30 0.37
C PHE A 70 -9.25 -0.34 -0.76
N LEU A 71 -9.02 0.94 -0.44
CA LEU A 71 -8.36 1.92 -1.31
C LEU A 71 -6.96 2.18 -0.79
N VAL A 72 -6.01 1.32 -1.17
CA VAL A 72 -4.66 1.35 -0.59
C VAL A 72 -3.86 2.53 -1.13
N ASN A 73 -3.54 3.49 -0.27
CA ASN A 73 -2.86 4.72 -0.69
C ASN A 73 -1.34 4.65 -0.51
N ASP A 74 -0.88 4.28 0.68
CA ASP A 74 0.55 4.23 1.02
C ASP A 74 0.86 3.09 2.01
N LEU A 75 2.13 2.70 2.13
CA LEU A 75 2.59 1.62 3.01
C LEU A 75 3.99 1.87 3.60
N VAL A 76 4.26 1.26 4.75
CA VAL A 76 5.59 1.27 5.40
C VAL A 76 5.87 -0.05 6.09
N PHE A 77 7.12 -0.52 6.00
CA PHE A 77 7.55 -1.74 6.66
C PHE A 77 7.90 -1.52 8.13
N ASP A 78 7.61 -2.52 8.95
CA ASP A 78 8.22 -2.66 10.27
C ASP A 78 9.59 -3.37 10.19
N ASN A 79 10.26 -3.52 11.32
CA ASN A 79 11.58 -4.18 11.38
C ASN A 79 11.51 -5.71 11.18
N GLN A 80 10.36 -6.33 11.43
CA GLN A 80 10.15 -7.77 11.28
C GLN A 80 9.93 -8.15 9.81
N GLY A 81 9.54 -7.19 8.96
CA GLY A 81 9.22 -7.36 7.55
C GLY A 81 7.71 -7.45 7.28
N GLY A 82 6.87 -7.22 8.29
CA GLY A 82 5.46 -6.90 8.06
C GLY A 82 5.33 -5.46 7.60
N PHE A 83 4.13 -5.06 7.17
CA PHE A 83 3.89 -3.68 6.76
C PHE A 83 2.54 -3.16 7.20
N TYR A 84 2.50 -1.86 7.48
CA TYR A 84 1.28 -1.10 7.61
C TYR A 84 0.91 -0.52 6.25
N PHE A 85 -0.38 -0.46 5.93
CA PHE A 85 -0.90 0.30 4.80
C PHE A 85 -2.08 1.15 5.21
N THR A 86 -2.30 2.22 4.45
CA THR A 86 -3.44 3.13 4.61
C THR A 86 -4.55 2.75 3.64
N ASP A 87 -5.77 2.66 4.16
CA ASP A 87 -7.01 2.58 3.37
C ASP A 87 -7.66 3.97 3.37
N SER A 88 -7.72 4.60 2.20
CA SER A 88 -8.21 5.96 2.02
C SER A 88 -9.71 6.03 1.70
N ARG A 89 -10.50 5.00 2.03
CA ARG A 89 -11.96 5.07 1.92
C ARG A 89 -12.57 6.15 2.82
N GLY A 90 -13.71 6.64 2.40
CA GLY A 90 -14.46 7.65 3.14
C GLY A 90 -13.96 9.07 2.93
N ASN A 91 -14.39 9.97 3.80
CA ASN A 91 -14.05 11.40 3.79
C ASN A 91 -14.15 11.98 5.21
N SER A 92 -14.03 13.30 5.36
CA SER A 92 -14.07 13.96 6.67
C SER A 92 -15.41 13.82 7.42
N ALA A 93 -16.52 13.60 6.71
CA ALA A 93 -17.85 13.41 7.31
C ALA A 93 -18.18 11.93 7.55
N ASP A 94 -17.53 11.02 6.83
CA ASP A 94 -17.74 9.57 6.94
C ASP A 94 -16.39 8.82 6.84
N PRO A 95 -15.69 8.62 7.98
CA PRO A 95 -14.32 8.11 8.01
C PRO A 95 -14.29 6.57 7.93
N GLN A 96 -14.50 6.03 6.75
CA GLN A 96 -14.48 4.58 6.50
C GLN A 96 -13.06 3.97 6.40
N GLY A 97 -12.05 4.81 6.21
CA GLY A 97 -10.65 4.43 6.05
C GLY A 97 -9.96 4.05 7.37
N GLY A 98 -8.69 3.66 7.26
CA GLY A 98 -7.92 3.24 8.42
C GLY A 98 -6.48 2.81 8.11
N VAL A 99 -5.81 2.28 9.12
CA VAL A 99 -4.46 1.70 9.00
C VAL A 99 -4.53 0.22 9.30
N PHE A 100 -4.00 -0.59 8.40
CA PHE A 100 -4.07 -2.04 8.47
C PHE A 100 -2.67 -2.63 8.44
N TYR A 101 -2.48 -3.78 9.08
CA TYR A 101 -1.19 -4.45 9.15
C TYR A 101 -1.23 -5.81 8.45
N VAL A 102 -0.17 -6.12 7.72
CA VAL A 102 0.06 -7.42 7.09
C VAL A 102 1.29 -8.05 7.71
N SER A 103 1.13 -9.28 8.22
CA SER A 103 2.21 -10.02 8.86
C SER A 103 3.33 -10.38 7.86
N PRO A 104 4.60 -10.47 8.33
CA PRO A 104 5.74 -10.85 7.48
C PRO A 104 5.58 -12.23 6.82
N ASN A 105 4.95 -13.16 7.54
CA ASN A 105 4.48 -14.41 6.96
C ASN A 105 3.17 -14.10 6.23
N VAL A 106 3.26 -13.88 4.92
CA VAL A 106 2.13 -13.49 4.07
C VAL A 106 0.99 -14.50 4.26
N GLY A 107 -0.13 -14.07 4.85
CA GLY A 107 -1.24 -14.98 5.17
C GLY A 107 -2.29 -14.43 6.14
N SER A 108 -1.99 -13.36 6.88
CA SER A 108 -3.00 -12.69 7.71
C SER A 108 -2.90 -11.16 7.61
N ILE A 109 -4.06 -10.53 7.36
CA ILE A 109 -4.24 -9.07 7.45
C ILE A 109 -4.98 -8.81 8.75
N SER A 110 -4.39 -8.02 9.64
CA SER A 110 -5.02 -7.59 10.89
C SER A 110 -5.38 -6.10 10.81
N CYS A 111 -6.61 -5.78 11.17
CA CYS A 111 -7.02 -4.39 11.35
C CYS A 111 -6.46 -3.87 12.67
N HIS A 112 -5.69 -2.77 12.62
CA HIS A 112 -5.40 -1.99 13.82
C HIS A 112 -6.36 -0.79 13.82
N PRO A 113 -7.37 -0.76 14.69
CA PRO A 113 -8.19 0.42 14.80
C PRO A 113 -7.29 1.60 15.17
N ALA A 114 -7.23 2.61 14.30
CA ALA A 114 -6.50 3.85 14.56
C ALA A 114 -7.03 4.61 15.79
N TRP A 115 -8.19 4.18 16.32
CA TRP A 115 -8.88 4.79 17.45
C TRP A 115 -9.55 3.73 18.34
N THR A 116 -8.80 3.14 19.27
CA THR A 116 -9.44 2.51 20.45
C THR A 116 -10.01 3.61 21.34
N ARG A 117 -11.33 3.64 21.49
CA ARG A 117 -12.15 4.60 22.26
C ARG A 117 -11.45 5.19 23.50
N GLY A 118 -11.09 6.47 23.42
CA GLY A 118 -11.12 7.38 24.56
C GLY A 118 -12.47 8.11 24.60
N ARG A 119 -13.55 7.43 25.02
CA ARG A 119 -14.75 8.13 25.53
C ARG A 119 -14.53 8.41 27.00
N GLU A 120 -13.81 9.46 27.32
CA GLU A 120 -14.09 10.19 28.56
C GLU A 120 -15.04 11.33 28.17
N ARG A 121 -16.30 11.15 28.55
CA ARG A 121 -17.25 12.26 28.62
C ARG A 121 -16.73 13.18 29.71
N HIS A 122 -16.10 14.30 29.35
CA HIS A 122 -16.17 15.47 30.20
C HIS A 122 -17.50 16.15 29.89
N SER A 123 -18.47 15.88 30.75
CA SER A 123 -19.55 16.79 31.04
C SER A 123 -18.99 17.92 31.90
N ASP A 124 -19.04 19.14 31.39
CA ASP A 124 -19.24 20.37 32.16
C ASP A 124 -20.34 21.18 31.46
#